data_AF-A0A2D4L7I6-F1
#
_entry.id   AF-A0A2D4L7I6-F1
#
_cell.length_a   1.000
_cell.length_b   1.000
_cell.length_c   1.000
_cell.angle_alpha   90.00
_cell.angle_beta   90.00
_cell.angle_gamma   90.00
#
_symmetry.space_group_name_H-M   'P 1'
#
loop_
_entity.id
_entity.type
_entity.pdbx_description
1 polymer ?
#
loop_
_entity_poly.entity_id
_entity_poly.type
_entity_poly.pdbx_seq_one_letter_code
_entity_poly.pdbx_strand_id
1 'polypeptide(L)'
;TMVCRSQGAIYRGPVEDSGAQDSAHPRPDPSPRFSVAPPSRLEVEQRHLSQEKFSTRVINTIQAARRPSMSRIYNATWTIFHKWCTKSKVDPFSPSIAQILEFLQDGLDRGLFPNTLR
;
A
#
# COMPACT_ATOMS: atom_id res chain seq x y z
N THR A 1 -11.23 40.34 4.17
CA THR A 1 -11.60 40.28 5.60
C THR A 1 -10.34 40.05 6.40
N MET A 2 -9.96 41.05 7.19
CA MET A 2 -8.91 41.02 8.21
C MET A 2 -9.40 40.22 9.43
N VAL A 3 -8.57 40.07 10.49
CA VAL A 3 -8.82 39.45 11.83
C VAL A 3 -8.26 38.01 11.88
N CYS A 4 -7.43 37.52 12.84
CA CYS A 4 -7.01 37.81 14.22
C CYS A 4 -5.75 36.94 14.50
N ARG A 5 -4.90 37.01 15.53
CA ARG A 5 -4.63 37.89 16.69
C ARG A 5 -3.32 37.36 17.30
N SER A 6 -2.51 38.27 17.82
CA SER A 6 -1.22 38.00 18.46
C SER A 6 -1.33 37.54 19.92
N GLN A 7 -0.32 36.76 20.34
CA GLN A 7 0.28 36.62 21.68
C GLN A 7 -0.51 35.99 22.84
N GLY A 8 0.11 34.94 23.38
CA GLY A 8 0.00 34.51 24.77
C GLY A 8 1.35 33.97 25.23
N ALA A 9 2.25 34.87 25.66
CA ALA A 9 3.45 34.50 26.41
C ALA A 9 3.05 34.21 27.85
N ILE A 10 3.39 33.01 28.35
CA ILE A 10 3.39 32.72 29.79
C ILE A 10 4.81 32.24 30.12
N TYR A 11 5.58 33.12 30.75
CA TYR A 11 6.79 32.79 31.49
C TYR A 11 6.41 32.41 32.92
N ARG A 12 6.90 31.27 33.40
CA ARG A 12 6.97 30.86 34.82
C ARG A 12 7.82 29.58 34.88
N GLY A 13 8.96 29.43 35.55
CA GLY A 13 9.97 30.26 36.23
C GLY A 13 11.24 29.38 36.34
N PRO A 14 12.39 29.84 36.86
CA PRO A 14 13.63 29.04 36.88
C PRO A 14 13.92 28.37 38.24
N VAL A 15 14.87 27.41 38.20
CA VAL A 15 15.75 26.89 39.29
C VAL A 15 15.10 25.95 40.32
N GLU A 16 15.61 24.81 40.80
CA GLU A 16 16.77 23.89 40.67
C GLU A 16 16.25 22.53 41.24
N ASP A 17 16.78 21.32 41.02
CA ASP A 17 17.95 20.78 41.72
C ASP A 17 18.09 19.25 41.45
N SER A 18 19.34 18.83 41.26
CA SER A 18 20.02 17.53 41.49
C SER A 18 19.29 16.17 41.43
N GLY A 19 19.92 15.24 40.68
CA GLY A 19 19.73 13.81 40.87
C GLY A 19 20.23 12.95 39.71
N ALA A 20 21.55 12.74 39.61
CA ALA A 20 22.13 11.74 38.73
C ALA A 20 21.72 10.33 39.15
N GLN A 21 21.21 9.49 38.23
CA GLN A 21 21.55 8.06 38.16
C GLN A 21 21.44 7.54 36.72
N ASP A 22 22.57 7.04 36.27
CA ASP A 22 22.80 6.15 35.14
C ASP A 22 21.89 4.91 35.21
N SER A 23 21.27 4.57 34.08
CA SER A 23 20.74 3.23 33.82
C SER A 23 20.62 3.05 32.31
N ALA A 24 21.75 2.67 31.71
CA ALA A 24 21.80 2.10 30.38
C ALA A 24 20.99 0.80 30.31
N HIS A 25 19.76 0.87 29.80
CA HIS A 25 19.03 -0.30 29.34
C HIS A 25 19.15 -0.41 27.82
N PRO A 26 19.70 -1.51 27.27
CA PRO A 26 19.65 -1.79 25.85
C PRO A 26 18.19 -2.02 25.47
N ARG A 27 17.62 -1.06 24.72
CA ARG A 27 16.30 -1.20 24.11
C ARG A 27 16.38 -2.38 23.12
N PRO A 28 15.54 -3.42 23.25
CA PRO A 28 15.46 -4.43 22.21
C PRO A 28 14.96 -3.74 20.94
N ASP A 29 15.78 -3.77 19.90
CA ASP A 29 15.38 -3.30 18.58
C ASP A 29 14.08 -4.01 18.17
N PRO A 30 13.00 -3.27 17.83
CA PRO A 30 11.87 -3.89 17.17
C PRO A 30 12.36 -4.34 15.79
N SER A 31 12.65 -5.63 15.67
CA SER A 31 12.86 -6.31 14.40
C SER A 31 11.83 -5.79 13.38
N PRO A 32 12.26 -5.25 12.23
CA PRO A 32 11.34 -4.80 11.21
C PRO A 32 10.50 -6.00 10.78
N ARG A 33 9.26 -6.08 11.25
CA ARG A 33 8.28 -6.95 10.60
C ARG A 33 8.13 -6.38 9.21
N PHE A 34 8.82 -7.00 8.25
CA PHE A 34 8.58 -6.75 6.84
C PHE A 34 7.13 -7.13 6.60
N SER A 35 6.26 -6.12 6.64
CA SER A 35 4.88 -6.24 6.18
C SER A 35 5.01 -6.53 4.69
N VAL A 36 4.88 -7.82 4.33
CA VAL A 36 4.92 -8.25 2.94
C VAL A 36 3.72 -7.59 2.27
N ALA A 37 3.98 -6.50 1.55
CA ALA A 37 2.97 -5.87 0.73
C ALA A 37 2.48 -6.90 -0.30
N PRO A 38 1.19 -6.88 -0.66
CA PRO A 38 0.69 -7.72 -1.75
C PRO A 38 1.57 -7.53 -3.00
N PRO A 39 1.93 -8.62 -3.70
CA PRO A 39 2.80 -8.54 -4.86
C PRO A 39 2.17 -7.60 -5.89
N SER A 40 2.95 -6.65 -6.40
CA SER A 40 2.45 -5.73 -7.40
C SER A 40 2.10 -6.51 -8.68
N ARG A 41 1.14 -6.03 -9.48
CA ARG A 41 0.79 -6.68 -10.74
C ARG A 41 2.02 -6.85 -11.65
N LEU A 42 2.92 -5.87 -11.61
CA LEU A 42 4.17 -5.90 -12.37
C LEU A 42 5.12 -7.01 -11.90
N GLU A 43 5.17 -7.29 -10.59
CA GLU A 43 5.96 -8.41 -10.06
C GLU A 43 5.38 -9.76 -10.45
N VAL A 44 4.04 -9.89 -10.44
CA VAL A 44 3.34 -11.09 -10.91
C VAL A 44 3.67 -11.35 -12.38
N GLU A 45 3.54 -10.32 -13.20
CA GLU A 45 3.86 -10.38 -14.62
C GLU A 45 5.34 -10.65 -14.87
N GLN A 46 6.24 -10.05 -14.09
CA GLN A 46 7.67 -10.31 -14.18
C GLN A 46 7.99 -11.78 -13.88
N ARG A 47 7.36 -12.36 -12.85
CA ARG A 47 7.52 -13.79 -12.54
C ARG A 47 7.02 -14.66 -13.69
N HIS A 48 5.85 -14.35 -14.24
CA HIS A 48 5.28 -15.08 -15.37
C HIS A 48 6.18 -15.03 -16.62
N LEU A 49 6.62 -13.84 -17.04
CA LEU A 49 7.51 -13.69 -18.20
C LEU A 49 8.89 -14.34 -17.96
N SER A 50 9.36 -14.36 -16.72
CA SER A 50 10.59 -15.05 -16.36
C SER A 50 10.45 -16.58 -16.47
N GLN A 51 9.28 -17.13 -16.10
CA GLN A 51 8.96 -18.55 -16.31
C GLN A 51 8.90 -18.90 -17.80
N GLU A 52 8.42 -17.98 -18.64
CA GLU A 52 8.42 -18.10 -20.11
C GLU A 52 9.81 -17.86 -20.75
N LYS A 53 10.86 -17.70 -19.94
CA LYS A 53 12.27 -17.53 -20.36
C LYS A 53 12.57 -16.27 -21.18
N PHE A 54 11.78 -15.22 -21.04
CA PHE A 54 12.17 -13.90 -21.54
C PHE A 54 13.36 -13.35 -20.74
N SER A 55 14.28 -12.66 -21.42
CA SER A 55 15.38 -11.95 -20.76
C SER A 55 14.84 -10.81 -19.90
N THR A 56 15.48 -10.55 -18.75
CA THR A 56 15.19 -9.39 -17.89
C THR A 56 15.15 -8.07 -18.67
N ARG A 57 16.01 -7.92 -19.68
CA ARG A 57 16.01 -6.72 -20.55
C ARG A 57 14.70 -6.59 -21.32
N VAL A 58 14.21 -7.70 -21.91
CA VAL A 58 12.95 -7.74 -22.67
C VAL A 58 11.77 -7.48 -21.74
N ILE A 59 11.76 -8.09 -20.55
CA ILE A 59 10.73 -7.86 -19.54
C ILE A 59 10.66 -6.38 -19.14
N ASN A 60 11.81 -5.76 -18.87
CA ASN A 60 11.87 -4.34 -18.54
C ASN A 60 11.35 -3.45 -19.69
N THR A 61 11.67 -3.79 -20.94
CA THR A 61 11.15 -3.07 -22.10
C THR A 61 9.63 -3.22 -22.24
N ILE A 62 9.08 -4.43 -22.07
CA ILE A 62 7.64 -4.69 -22.08
C ILE A 62 6.93 -3.87 -20.99
N GLN A 63 7.49 -3.87 -19.78
CA GLN A 63 6.94 -3.09 -18.65
C GLN A 63 7.05 -1.58 -18.89
N ALA A 64 8.17 -1.10 -19.42
CA ALA A 64 8.40 0.32 -19.71
C ALA A 64 7.56 0.85 -20.88
N ALA A 65 7.18 -0.02 -21.83
CA ALA A 65 6.29 0.35 -22.93
C ALA A 65 4.86 0.70 -22.46
N ARG A 66 4.50 0.36 -21.20
CA ARG A 66 3.20 0.73 -20.63
C ARG A 66 3.20 2.17 -20.13
N ARG A 67 2.13 2.89 -20.45
CA ARG A 67 1.89 4.24 -19.94
C ARG A 67 1.85 4.23 -18.40
N PRO A 68 2.68 5.03 -17.69
CA PRO A 68 2.73 5.03 -16.22
C PRO A 68 1.39 5.33 -15.54
N SER A 69 0.56 6.20 -16.14
CA SER A 69 -0.77 6.53 -15.63
C SER A 69 -1.71 5.31 -15.61
N MET A 70 -1.66 4.48 -16.66
CA MET A 70 -2.44 3.24 -16.73
C MET A 70 -1.92 2.24 -15.71
N SER A 71 -0.59 2.05 -15.62
CA SER A 71 0.01 1.13 -14.65
C SER A 71 -0.38 1.45 -13.20
N ARG A 72 -0.50 2.73 -12.83
CA ARG A 72 -0.95 3.14 -11.49
C ARG A 72 -2.39 2.75 -11.22
N ILE A 73 -3.31 3.00 -12.17
CA ILE A 73 -4.72 2.65 -12.04
C ILE A 73 -4.89 1.13 -11.93
N TYR A 74 -4.27 0.38 -12.84
CA TYR A 74 -4.34 -1.09 -12.82
C TYR A 74 -3.75 -1.70 -11.54
N ASN A 75 -2.62 -1.18 -11.03
CA ASN A 75 -2.06 -1.65 -9.76
C ASN A 75 -2.97 -1.34 -8.57
N ALA A 76 -3.62 -0.18 -8.54
CA ALA A 76 -4.56 0.18 -7.48
C ALA A 76 -5.76 -0.78 -7.48
N THR A 77 -6.39 -1.00 -8.64
CA THR A 77 -7.50 -1.96 -8.78
C THR A 77 -7.05 -3.38 -8.42
N TRP A 78 -5.88 -3.82 -8.90
CA TRP A 78 -5.31 -5.12 -8.55
C TRP A 78 -5.11 -5.30 -7.05
N THR A 79 -4.62 -4.27 -6.36
CA THR A 79 -4.42 -4.33 -4.90
C THR A 79 -5.74 -4.49 -4.15
N ILE A 80 -6.79 -3.80 -4.60
CA ILE A 80 -8.14 -3.92 -4.03
C ILE A 80 -8.69 -5.33 -4.26
N PHE A 81 -8.57 -5.83 -5.49
CA PHE A 81 -8.99 -7.17 -5.87
C PHE A 81 -8.24 -8.25 -5.08
N HIS A 82 -6.92 -8.16 -4.95
CA HIS A 82 -6.10 -9.11 -4.20
C HIS A 82 -6.48 -9.15 -2.72
N LYS A 83 -6.73 -7.97 -2.11
CA LYS A 83 -7.24 -7.89 -0.73
C LYS A 83 -8.61 -8.55 -0.59
N TRP A 84 -9.50 -8.33 -1.55
CA TRP A 84 -10.81 -8.99 -1.57
C TRP A 84 -10.65 -10.50 -1.70
N CYS A 85 -9.80 -11.01 -2.60
CA CYS A 85 -9.52 -12.43 -2.76
C CYS A 85 -9.01 -13.07 -1.46
N THR A 86 -8.10 -12.38 -0.76
CA THR A 86 -7.58 -12.85 0.55
C THR A 86 -8.69 -12.96 1.59
N LYS A 87 -9.65 -12.00 1.60
CA LYS A 87 -10.80 -12.02 2.50
C LYS A 87 -11.82 -13.10 2.14
N SER A 88 -12.08 -13.28 0.85
CA SER A 88 -13.07 -14.23 0.31
C SER A 88 -12.51 -15.65 0.11
N LYS A 89 -11.22 -15.89 0.44
CA LYS A 89 -10.50 -17.16 0.24
C LYS A 89 -10.53 -17.66 -1.22
N VAL A 90 -10.42 -16.72 -2.15
CA VAL A 90 -10.32 -16.96 -3.59
C VAL A 90 -8.86 -16.86 -4.01
N ASP A 91 -8.43 -17.69 -4.96
CA ASP A 91 -7.11 -17.51 -5.58
C ASP A 91 -7.12 -16.27 -6.49
N PRO A 92 -6.32 -15.23 -6.20
CA PRO A 92 -6.27 -14.03 -7.04
C PRO A 92 -5.72 -14.29 -8.45
N PHE A 93 -5.02 -15.40 -8.68
CA PHE A 93 -4.43 -15.73 -9.98
C PHE A 93 -5.32 -16.59 -10.88
N SER A 94 -6.32 -17.26 -10.30
CA SER A 94 -7.28 -18.10 -11.04
C SER A 94 -8.72 -18.00 -10.52
N PRO A 95 -9.31 -16.78 -10.43
CA PRO A 95 -10.68 -16.61 -10.01
C PRO A 95 -11.65 -17.15 -11.08
N SER A 96 -12.71 -17.83 -10.65
CA SER A 96 -13.85 -18.16 -11.50
C SER A 96 -14.64 -16.88 -11.86
N ILE A 97 -15.40 -16.93 -12.96
CA ILE A 97 -16.25 -15.81 -13.38
C ILE A 97 -17.24 -15.41 -12.26
N ALA A 98 -17.81 -16.39 -11.55
CA ALA A 98 -18.71 -16.14 -10.44
C ALA A 98 -18.04 -15.30 -9.33
N GLN A 99 -16.79 -15.63 -8.97
CA GLN A 99 -16.03 -14.89 -7.96
C GLN A 99 -15.67 -13.47 -8.43
N ILE A 100 -15.40 -13.27 -9.71
CA ILE A 100 -15.19 -11.93 -10.27
C ILE A 100 -16.48 -11.11 -10.16
N LEU A 101 -17.63 -11.71 -10.48
CA LEU A 101 -18.93 -11.04 -10.37
C LEU A 101 -19.27 -10.69 -8.91
N GLU A 102 -18.98 -11.59 -7.96
CA GLU A 102 -19.11 -11.31 -6.53
C GLU A 102 -18.24 -10.13 -6.09
N PHE A 103 -16.99 -10.06 -6.55
CA PHE A 103 -16.12 -8.91 -6.28
C PHE A 103 -16.70 -7.59 -6.81
N LEU A 104 -17.21 -7.60 -8.03
CA LEU A 104 -17.82 -6.42 -8.64
C LEU A 104 -19.10 -6.00 -7.90
N GLN A 105 -19.94 -6.97 -7.54
CA GLN A 105 -21.15 -6.73 -6.76
C GLN A 105 -20.83 -6.14 -5.39
N ASP A 106 -19.85 -6.69 -4.67
CA ASP A 106 -19.34 -6.15 -3.41
C ASP A 106 -18.86 -4.71 -3.54
N GLY A 107 -18.28 -4.36 -4.70
CA GLY A 107 -17.87 -3.00 -5.03
C GLY A 107 -19.07 -2.04 -5.16
N LEU A 108 -20.11 -2.47 -5.89
CA LEU A 108 -21.34 -1.72 -6.07
C LEU A 108 -22.09 -1.53 -4.74
N ASP A 109 -22.17 -2.57 -3.91
CA ASP A 109 -22.83 -2.53 -2.59
C ASP A 109 -22.12 -1.58 -1.62
N ARG A 110 -20.82 -1.35 -1.82
CA ARG A 110 -20.02 -0.35 -1.07
C ARG A 110 -20.16 1.06 -1.62
N GLY A 111 -20.94 1.26 -2.68
CA GLY A 111 -21.18 2.56 -3.31
C GLY A 111 -20.10 2.97 -4.32
N LEU A 112 -19.29 2.03 -4.83
CA LEU A 112 -18.40 2.35 -5.95
C LEU A 112 -19.22 2.55 -7.22
N PHE A 113 -18.96 3.64 -7.92
CA PHE A 113 -19.57 3.84 -9.23
C PHE A 113 -19.04 2.81 -10.23
N PRO A 114 -19.87 2.35 -11.19
CA PRO A 114 -19.42 1.43 -12.24
C PRO A 114 -18.17 1.91 -12.98
N ASN A 115 -18.02 3.23 -13.10
CA ASN A 115 -16.87 3.85 -13.75
C ASN A 115 -15.53 3.66 -13.02
N THR A 116 -15.58 3.35 -11.73
CA THR A 116 -14.42 3.09 -10.86
C THR A 116 -13.99 1.63 -10.88
N LEU A 117 -14.87 0.72 -11.32
CA LEU A 117 -14.65 -0.72 -11.42
C LEU A 117 -14.16 -1.18 -12.81
N ARG A 118 -13.48 -0.28 -13.55
CA ARG A 118 -12.94 -0.58 -14.89
C ARG A 118 -11.64 -1.38 -14.84
#